data_AF-A0A1H2U0Z9-F1
#
_entry.id   AF-A0A1H2U0Z9-F1
#
_cell.length_a   1.000
_cell.length_b   1.000
_cell.length_c   1.000
_cell.angle_alpha   90.00
_cell.angle_beta   90.00
_cell.angle_gamma   90.00
#
_symmetry.space_group_name_H-M   'P 1'
#
loop_
_entity.id
_entity.type
_entity.pdbx_description
1 polymer ?
#
loop_
_entity_poly.entity_id
_entity_poly.type
_entity_poly.pdbx_seq_one_letter_code
_entity_poly.pdbx_strand_id
1 'polypeptide(L)'
;MRLALACCVAAFPVAAQTDFGALTHAERRALGEEVRALLLAEPELAAPAVAPRNYAAEAYQEKAQADLALISSLTDQILAGAPIALFTGDGCPDCDLALAELADITNTYDITFTHHMMSNPASAALAAELGMTDPPFYVMADRILRGHMPDIVLRRYLAP
;
A
#
# COMPACT_ATOMS: atom_id res chain seq x y z
N MET A 1 35.37 51.54 56.85
CA MET A 1 35.57 50.10 56.61
C MET A 1 34.35 49.56 55.86
N ARG A 2 34.55 49.10 54.62
CA ARG A 2 33.53 48.45 53.78
C ARG A 2 33.75 46.94 53.90
N LEU A 3 32.72 46.16 54.22
CA LEU A 3 32.70 44.72 53.94
C LEU A 3 31.58 44.45 52.94
N ALA A 4 31.98 44.05 51.73
CA ALA A 4 31.10 43.53 50.70
C ALA A 4 30.94 42.02 50.92
N LEU A 5 29.70 41.57 51.09
CA LEU A 5 29.36 40.15 51.17
C LEU A 5 29.06 39.66 49.75
N ALA A 6 30.00 38.91 49.17
CA ALA A 6 29.84 38.27 47.88
C ALA A 6 29.01 36.98 48.06
N CYS A 7 27.79 36.96 47.53
CA CYS A 7 26.94 35.78 47.47
C CYS A 7 27.19 35.05 46.15
N CYS A 8 27.94 33.94 46.19
CA CYS A 8 28.18 33.09 45.03
C CYS A 8 26.91 32.28 44.72
N VAL A 9 26.22 32.62 43.63
CA VAL A 9 25.17 31.79 43.03
C VAL A 9 25.84 30.60 42.34
N ALA A 10 25.71 29.41 42.91
CA ALA A 10 26.11 28.17 42.27
C ALA A 10 25.08 27.80 41.18
N ALA A 11 25.46 27.97 39.91
CA ALA A 11 24.72 27.42 38.78
C ALA A 11 25.03 25.92 38.68
N PHE A 12 24.13 25.08 39.18
CA PHE A 12 24.18 23.64 38.92
C PHE A 12 23.65 23.37 37.50
N PRO A 13 24.34 22.56 36.68
CA PRO A 13 23.76 22.06 35.45
C PRO A 13 22.71 21.02 35.85
N VAL A 14 21.43 21.35 35.69
CA VAL A 14 20.38 20.33 35.73
C VAL A 14 20.55 19.50 34.47
N ALA A 15 21.12 18.30 34.61
CA ALA A 15 21.06 17.30 33.56
C ALA A 15 19.59 16.96 33.32
N ALA A 16 19.07 17.30 32.15
CA ALA A 16 17.69 17.05 31.77
C ALA A 16 17.47 15.54 31.57
N GLN A 17 17.06 14.85 32.63
CA GLN A 17 16.33 13.58 32.56
C GLN A 17 14.84 13.91 32.58
N THR A 18 14.33 14.51 31.51
CA THR A 18 12.89 14.75 31.36
C THR A 18 12.23 13.45 30.93
N ASP A 19 11.82 12.64 31.91
CA ASP A 19 10.82 11.60 31.67
C ASP A 19 9.48 12.29 31.35
N PHE A 20 9.15 12.37 30.07
CA PHE A 20 7.89 12.96 29.58
C PHE A 20 6.65 12.21 30.09
N GLY A 21 6.79 10.98 30.61
CA GLY A 21 5.73 10.22 31.27
C GLY A 21 5.48 10.61 32.72
N ALA A 22 6.41 11.30 33.39
CA ALA A 22 6.37 11.58 34.83
C ALA A 22 6.57 13.07 35.18
N LEU A 23 6.13 13.99 34.31
CA LEU A 23 6.26 15.43 34.53
C LEU A 23 5.48 15.91 35.77
N THR A 24 6.08 16.82 36.56
CA THR A 24 5.34 17.57 37.58
C THR A 24 4.35 18.55 36.94
N HIS A 25 3.45 19.12 37.73
CA HIS A 25 2.50 20.14 37.24
C HIS A 25 3.19 21.42 36.74
N ALA A 26 4.33 21.79 37.34
CA ALA A 26 5.09 22.96 36.91
C ALA A 26 5.75 22.70 35.55
N GLU A 27 6.39 21.54 35.39
CA GLU A 27 7.06 21.15 34.14
C GLU A 27 6.07 20.94 32.99
N ARG A 28 4.90 20.35 33.24
CA ARG A 28 3.83 20.26 32.23
C ARG A 28 3.37 21.63 31.73
N ARG A 29 3.26 22.61 32.62
CA ARG A 29 2.86 23.97 32.23
C ARG A 29 3.95 24.64 31.39
N ALA A 30 5.20 24.55 31.83
CA ALA A 30 6.33 25.08 31.07
C ALA A 30 6.42 24.45 29.66
N LEU A 31 6.31 23.13 29.56
CA LEU A 31 6.30 22.44 28.27
C LEU A 31 5.11 22.86 27.39
N GLY A 32 3.92 23.01 27.98
CA GLY A 32 2.72 23.45 27.26
C GLY A 32 2.84 24.87 26.71
N GLU A 33 3.53 25.77 27.41
CA GLU A 33 3.80 27.13 26.93
C GLU A 33 4.76 27.12 25.73
N GLU A 34 5.83 26.35 25.78
CA GLU A 34 6.79 26.21 24.67
C GLU A 34 6.15 25.53 23.45
N VAL A 35 5.39 24.44 23.65
CA VAL A 35 4.66 23.77 22.56
C VAL A 35 3.65 24.71 21.93
N ARG A 36 2.93 25.50 22.74
CA ARG A 36 1.99 26.51 22.22
C ARG A 36 2.72 27.58 21.42
N ALA A 37 3.85 28.09 21.91
CA ALA A 37 4.64 29.08 21.20
C ALA A 37 5.14 28.54 19.86
N LEU A 38 5.63 27.29 19.83
CA LEU A 38 6.06 26.61 18.62
C LEU A 38 4.92 26.43 17.61
N LEU A 39 3.76 25.93 18.05
CA LEU A 39 2.61 25.72 17.16
C LEU A 39 2.01 27.05 16.63
N LEU A 40 2.20 28.17 17.35
CA LEU A 40 1.82 29.49 16.86
C LEU A 40 2.85 30.07 15.87
N ALA A 41 4.13 29.74 16.04
CA ALA A 41 5.20 30.14 15.12
C ALA A 41 5.19 29.31 13.83
N GLU A 42 4.87 28.02 13.94
CA GLU A 42 4.88 27.02 12.87
C GLU A 42 3.50 26.32 12.78
N PRO A 43 2.46 27.03 12.29
CA PRO A 43 1.09 26.51 12.25
C PRO A 43 0.95 25.25 11.35
N GLU A 44 1.85 25.03 10.41
CA GLU A 44 1.94 23.83 9.58
C GLU A 44 2.15 22.54 10.39
N LEU A 45 2.78 22.63 11.57
CA LEU A 45 2.94 21.46 12.47
C LEU A 45 1.60 20.98 13.03
N ALA A 46 0.64 21.89 13.22
CA ALA A 46 -0.72 21.55 13.65
C ALA A 46 -1.61 21.11 12.48
N ALA A 47 -1.29 21.51 11.24
CA ALA A 47 -2.17 21.35 10.08
C ALA A 47 -2.68 19.91 9.86
N PRO A 48 -1.87 18.83 9.97
CA PRO A 48 -2.37 17.46 9.81
C PRO A 48 -3.37 17.03 10.90
N ALA A 49 -3.24 17.57 12.11
CA ALA A 49 -4.08 17.22 13.26
C ALA A 49 -5.44 17.94 13.24
N VAL A 50 -5.51 19.13 12.64
CA VAL A 50 -6.76 19.90 12.43
C VAL A 50 -7.33 19.77 11.02
N ALA A 51 -6.61 19.15 10.09
CA ALA A 51 -7.13 18.85 8.76
C ALA A 51 -8.44 18.05 8.89
N PRO A 52 -9.51 18.43 8.19
CA PRO A 52 -10.71 17.62 8.13
C PRO A 52 -10.33 16.22 7.66
N ARG A 53 -10.74 15.18 8.39
CA ARG A 53 -10.54 13.81 7.90
C ARG A 53 -11.17 13.69 6.52
N ASN A 54 -10.37 13.27 5.56
CA ASN A 54 -10.86 12.99 4.22
C ASN A 54 -11.44 11.57 4.20
N TYR A 55 -12.62 11.41 4.80
CA TYR A 55 -13.31 10.12 4.89
C TYR A 55 -13.48 9.43 3.53
N ALA A 56 -13.61 10.21 2.45
CA ALA A 56 -13.64 9.64 1.10
C ALA A 56 -12.31 8.99 0.74
N ALA A 57 -11.18 9.69 0.91
CA ALA A 57 -9.86 9.13 0.65
C ALA A 57 -9.53 7.94 1.56
N GLU A 58 -9.86 8.01 2.85
CA GLU A 58 -9.67 6.92 3.81
C GLU A 58 -10.49 5.67 3.39
N ALA A 59 -11.77 5.84 3.02
CA ALA A 59 -12.62 4.75 2.56
C ALA A 59 -12.15 4.14 1.22
N TYR A 60 -11.59 4.94 0.31
CA TYR A 60 -11.01 4.41 -0.93
C TYR A 60 -9.71 3.64 -0.68
N GLN A 61 -8.89 4.09 0.26
CA GLN A 61 -7.66 3.38 0.65
C GLN A 61 -7.98 2.03 1.30
N GLU A 62 -8.98 1.98 2.19
CA GLU A 62 -9.43 0.75 2.83
C GLU A 62 -9.93 -0.26 1.78
N LYS A 63 -10.73 0.18 0.81
CA LYS A 63 -11.19 -0.67 -0.30
C LYS A 63 -10.04 -1.16 -1.16
N ALA A 64 -9.11 -0.28 -1.53
CA ALA A 64 -7.95 -0.68 -2.32
C ALA A 64 -7.07 -1.71 -1.57
N GLN A 65 -6.89 -1.55 -0.25
CA GLN A 65 -6.16 -2.51 0.57
C GLN A 65 -6.91 -3.84 0.70
N ALA A 66 -8.23 -3.82 0.85
CA ALA A 66 -9.05 -5.03 0.85
C ALA A 66 -8.95 -5.78 -0.48
N ASP A 67 -9.00 -5.07 -1.61
CA ASP A 67 -8.84 -5.66 -2.95
C ASP A 67 -7.45 -6.28 -3.13
N LEU A 68 -6.38 -5.59 -2.71
CA LEU A 68 -5.02 -6.12 -2.75
C LEU A 68 -4.84 -7.34 -1.82
N ALA A 69 -5.44 -7.32 -0.64
CA ALA A 69 -5.40 -8.45 0.29
C ALA A 69 -6.13 -9.67 -0.29
N LEU A 70 -7.26 -9.45 -0.96
CA LEU A 70 -7.99 -10.50 -1.67
C LEU A 70 -7.14 -11.11 -2.79
N ILE A 71 -6.58 -10.28 -3.67
CA ILE A 71 -5.65 -10.74 -4.73
C ILE A 71 -4.53 -11.56 -4.10
N SER A 72 -3.82 -10.99 -3.11
CA SER A 72 -2.72 -11.68 -2.43
C SER A 72 -3.12 -13.03 -1.83
N SER A 73 -4.35 -13.18 -1.34
CA SER A 73 -4.82 -14.44 -0.74
C SER A 73 -5.10 -15.53 -1.78
N LEU A 74 -5.39 -15.13 -3.03
CA LEU A 74 -5.68 -16.03 -4.14
C LEU A 74 -4.49 -16.23 -5.08
N THR A 75 -3.50 -15.33 -5.04
CA THR A 75 -2.33 -15.31 -5.92
C THR A 75 -1.65 -16.67 -6.01
N ASP A 76 -1.37 -17.35 -4.90
CA ASP A 76 -0.66 -18.63 -4.93
C ASP A 76 -1.43 -19.71 -5.72
N GLN A 77 -2.76 -19.73 -5.57
CA GLN A 77 -3.63 -20.68 -6.26
C GLN A 77 -3.81 -20.34 -7.74
N ILE A 78 -3.91 -19.06 -8.06
CA ILE A 78 -4.11 -18.57 -9.43
C ILE A 78 -2.82 -18.62 -10.25
N LEU A 79 -1.71 -18.17 -9.65
CA LEU A 79 -0.45 -18.08 -10.36
C LEU A 79 0.29 -19.42 -10.37
N ALA A 80 0.13 -20.27 -9.35
CA ALA A 80 0.82 -21.55 -9.22
C ALA A 80 2.35 -21.45 -9.45
N GLY A 81 2.96 -20.33 -9.03
CA GLY A 81 4.39 -20.03 -9.19
C GLY A 81 4.77 -19.34 -10.51
N ALA A 82 3.83 -19.11 -11.43
CA ALA A 82 4.06 -18.32 -12.63
C ALA A 82 3.93 -16.80 -12.38
N PRO A 83 4.59 -15.93 -13.15
CA PRO A 83 4.43 -14.47 -13.03
C PRO A 83 3.06 -13.94 -13.47
N ILE A 84 2.32 -14.71 -14.28
CA ILE A 84 1.03 -14.31 -14.85
C ILE A 84 0.12 -15.52 -15.06
N ALA A 85 -1.18 -15.31 -14.85
CA ALA A 85 -2.21 -16.26 -15.21
C ALA A 85 -3.20 -15.64 -16.20
N LEU A 86 -3.72 -16.44 -17.12
CA LEU A 86 -4.76 -16.07 -18.08
C LEU A 86 -6.02 -16.90 -17.82
N PHE A 87 -7.16 -16.22 -17.69
CA PHE A 87 -8.47 -16.83 -17.67
C PHE A 87 -9.14 -16.69 -19.03
N THR A 88 -9.64 -17.81 -19.56
CA THR A 88 -10.46 -17.87 -20.78
C THR A 88 -11.79 -18.55 -20.50
N GLY A 89 -12.76 -18.40 -21.40
CA GLY A 89 -14.05 -19.08 -21.29
C GLY A 89 -14.60 -19.53 -22.65
N ASP A 90 -15.62 -20.37 -22.60
CA ASP A 90 -16.31 -20.85 -23.81
C ASP A 90 -16.99 -19.70 -24.54
N GLY A 91 -16.93 -19.70 -25.87
CA GLY A 91 -17.58 -18.66 -26.70
C GLY A 91 -16.93 -17.28 -26.63
N CYS A 92 -15.76 -17.17 -26.01
CA CYS A 92 -14.96 -15.95 -25.95
C CYS A 92 -14.22 -15.71 -27.29
N PRO A 93 -14.54 -14.64 -28.04
CA PRO A 93 -13.97 -14.43 -29.38
C PRO A 93 -12.45 -14.23 -29.38
N ASP A 94 -11.92 -13.55 -28.36
CA ASP A 94 -10.52 -13.14 -28.31
C ASP A 94 -9.64 -14.08 -27.47
N CYS A 95 -10.20 -15.13 -26.87
CA CYS A 95 -9.48 -15.97 -25.92
C CYS A 95 -8.38 -16.82 -26.59
N ASP A 96 -8.65 -17.34 -27.79
CA ASP A 96 -7.64 -18.13 -28.53
C ASP A 96 -6.45 -17.25 -28.94
N LEU A 97 -6.73 -16.01 -29.36
CA LEU A 97 -5.69 -15.02 -29.68
C LEU A 97 -4.89 -14.64 -28.44
N ALA A 98 -5.57 -14.30 -27.34
CA ALA A 98 -4.95 -13.99 -26.06
C ALA A 98 -4.00 -15.11 -25.58
N LEU A 99 -4.43 -16.36 -25.70
CA LEU A 99 -3.64 -17.52 -25.30
C LEU A 99 -2.40 -17.70 -26.18
N ALA A 100 -2.55 -17.57 -27.51
CA ALA A 100 -1.44 -17.68 -28.45
C ALA A 100 -0.39 -16.58 -28.23
N GLU A 101 -0.83 -15.32 -28.12
CA GLU A 101 0.07 -14.18 -27.91
C GLU A 101 0.82 -14.27 -26.57
N LEU A 102 0.11 -14.65 -25.50
CA LEU A 102 0.75 -14.82 -24.20
C LEU A 102 1.80 -15.95 -24.24
N ALA A 103 1.49 -17.08 -24.88
CA ALA A 103 2.42 -18.18 -25.05
C ALA A 103 3.68 -17.76 -25.82
N ASP A 104 3.53 -16.98 -26.89
CA ASP A 104 4.67 -16.45 -27.66
C ASP A 104 5.56 -15.53 -26.82
N ILE A 105 4.96 -14.64 -26.01
CA ILE A 105 5.69 -13.73 -25.13
C ILE A 105 6.42 -14.51 -24.03
N THR A 106 5.74 -15.45 -23.38
CA THR A 106 6.35 -16.23 -22.29
C THR A 106 7.49 -17.11 -22.79
N ASN A 107 7.35 -17.69 -23.98
CA ASN A 107 8.43 -18.41 -24.65
C ASN A 107 9.61 -17.48 -24.99
N THR A 108 9.34 -16.25 -25.42
CA THR A 108 10.39 -15.27 -25.74
C THR A 108 11.22 -14.89 -24.51
N TYR A 109 10.60 -14.81 -23.33
CA TYR A 109 11.25 -14.42 -22.07
C TYR A 109 11.64 -15.59 -21.17
N ASP A 110 11.49 -16.83 -21.65
CA ASP A 110 11.77 -18.06 -20.88
C ASP A 110 11.07 -18.08 -19.51
N ILE A 111 9.79 -17.66 -19.49
CA ILE A 111 8.92 -17.69 -18.32
C ILE A 111 7.72 -18.61 -18.57
N THR A 112 7.07 -19.03 -17.49
CA THR A 112 5.82 -19.80 -17.56
C THR A 112 4.61 -18.90 -17.36
N PHE A 113 3.43 -19.38 -17.73
CA PHE A 113 2.15 -18.78 -17.34
C PHE A 113 1.16 -19.89 -16.95
N THR A 114 0.17 -19.52 -16.15
CA THR A 114 -0.92 -20.43 -15.76
C THR A 114 -2.15 -20.14 -16.60
N HIS A 115 -2.81 -21.19 -17.11
CA HIS A 115 -4.03 -21.05 -17.90
C HIS A 115 -5.23 -21.63 -17.14
N HIS A 116 -6.25 -20.82 -16.94
CA HIS A 116 -7.51 -21.19 -16.31
C HIS A 116 -8.65 -21.15 -17.32
N MET A 117 -9.32 -22.29 -17.51
CA MET A 117 -10.54 -22.36 -18.30
C MET A 117 -11.76 -22.21 -17.40
N MET A 118 -12.57 -21.18 -17.59
CA MET A 118 -13.73 -20.86 -16.75
C MET A 118 -14.88 -21.89 -16.87
N SER A 119 -14.83 -22.82 -17.84
CA SER A 119 -15.74 -23.98 -17.85
C SER A 119 -15.35 -25.04 -16.80
N ASN A 120 -14.14 -24.98 -16.24
CA ASN A 120 -13.75 -25.75 -15.07
C ASN A 120 -14.34 -25.11 -13.78
N PRO A 121 -15.09 -25.84 -12.94
CA PRO A 121 -15.70 -25.29 -11.72
C PRO A 121 -14.73 -24.64 -10.74
N ALA A 122 -13.51 -25.17 -10.58
CA ALA A 122 -12.53 -24.59 -9.68
C ALA A 122 -11.98 -23.26 -10.21
N SER A 123 -11.75 -23.17 -11.52
CA SER A 123 -11.34 -21.93 -12.16
C SER A 123 -12.46 -20.89 -12.17
N ALA A 124 -13.71 -21.33 -12.37
CA ALA A 124 -14.89 -20.47 -12.27
C ALA A 124 -15.06 -19.88 -10.85
N ALA A 125 -14.80 -20.68 -9.81
CA ALA A 125 -14.85 -20.22 -8.43
C ALA A 125 -13.80 -19.13 -8.16
N LEU A 126 -12.54 -19.34 -8.58
CA LEU A 126 -11.48 -18.34 -8.45
C LEU A 126 -11.84 -17.04 -9.19
N ALA A 127 -12.38 -17.15 -10.41
CA ALA A 127 -12.83 -15.99 -11.18
C ALA A 127 -13.98 -15.24 -10.47
N ALA A 128 -14.94 -15.96 -9.89
CA ALA A 128 -16.06 -15.38 -9.15
C ALA A 128 -15.59 -14.67 -7.87
N GLU A 129 -14.63 -15.24 -7.14
CA GLU A 129 -14.03 -14.62 -5.95
C GLU A 129 -13.30 -13.31 -6.30
N LEU A 130 -12.65 -13.25 -7.46
CA LEU A 130 -12.06 -12.01 -8.00
C LEU A 130 -13.10 -11.00 -8.55
N GLY A 131 -14.39 -11.34 -8.56
CA GLY A 131 -15.42 -10.52 -9.20
C GLY A 131 -15.22 -10.39 -10.71
N MET A 132 -14.67 -11.44 -11.34
CA MET A 132 -14.38 -11.49 -12.76
C MET A 132 -15.31 -12.44 -13.50
N THR A 133 -16.19 -11.88 -14.33
CA THR A 133 -17.18 -12.64 -15.10
C THR A 133 -16.84 -12.74 -16.59
N ASP A 134 -16.05 -11.78 -17.09
CA ASP A 134 -15.87 -11.56 -18.52
C ASP A 134 -14.44 -11.95 -18.95
N PRO A 135 -14.23 -13.11 -19.58
CA PRO A 135 -12.96 -13.46 -20.18
C PRO A 135 -12.74 -12.76 -21.54
N PRO A 136 -11.47 -12.60 -21.98
CA PRO A 136 -10.26 -12.99 -21.27
C PRO A 136 -9.85 -11.94 -20.23
N PHE A 137 -9.16 -12.37 -19.19
CA PHE A 137 -8.48 -11.47 -18.26
C PHE A 137 -7.20 -12.10 -17.71
N TYR A 138 -6.26 -11.26 -17.30
CA TYR A 138 -4.95 -11.65 -16.83
C TYR A 138 -4.78 -11.27 -15.36
N VAL A 139 -4.20 -12.16 -14.57
CA VAL A 139 -3.91 -11.93 -13.15
C VAL A 139 -2.39 -11.95 -12.95
N MET A 140 -1.88 -10.98 -12.20
CA MET A 140 -0.51 -10.93 -11.70
C MET A 140 -0.56 -10.69 -10.19
N ALA A 141 0.59 -10.72 -9.51
CA ALA A 141 0.65 -10.64 -8.05
C ALA A 141 0.00 -9.38 -7.44
N ASP A 142 -0.06 -8.27 -8.19
CA ASP A 142 -0.50 -6.97 -7.70
C ASP A 142 -1.61 -6.32 -8.55
N ARG A 143 -2.09 -6.98 -9.62
CA ARG A 143 -3.04 -6.39 -10.56
C ARG A 143 -3.79 -7.41 -11.40
N ILE A 144 -4.89 -6.95 -12.00
CA ILE A 144 -5.69 -7.70 -12.97
C ILE A 144 -5.86 -6.84 -14.21
N LEU A 145 -5.59 -7.40 -15.40
CA LEU A 145 -5.84 -6.77 -16.70
C LEU A 145 -7.10 -7.37 -17.31
N ARG A 146 -8.09 -6.55 -17.63
CA ARG A 146 -9.40 -7.00 -18.13
C ARG A 146 -9.47 -6.87 -19.65
N GLY A 147 -10.00 -7.91 -20.31
CA GLY A 147 -10.11 -7.99 -21.77
C GLY A 147 -8.83 -8.48 -22.44
N HIS A 148 -8.89 -8.64 -23.76
CA HIS A 148 -7.71 -8.93 -24.57
C HIS A 148 -6.69 -7.79 -24.47
N MET A 149 -5.43 -8.14 -24.21
CA MET A 149 -4.33 -7.19 -24.08
C MET A 149 -3.39 -7.34 -25.28
N PRO A 150 -3.13 -6.26 -26.03
CA PRO A 150 -2.15 -6.30 -27.10
C PRO A 150 -0.74 -6.68 -26.61
N ASP A 151 0.04 -7.32 -27.47
CA ASP A 151 1.38 -7.84 -27.13
C ASP A 151 2.29 -6.79 -26.47
N ILE A 152 2.28 -5.55 -26.99
CA ILE A 152 3.10 -4.43 -26.54
C ILE A 152 2.81 -4.07 -25.07
N VAL A 153 1.57 -4.28 -24.64
CA VAL A 153 1.14 -4.03 -23.25
C VAL A 153 1.67 -5.13 -22.34
N LEU A 154 1.50 -6.40 -22.73
CA LEU A 154 1.98 -7.55 -21.95
C LEU A 154 3.51 -7.54 -21.80
N ARG A 155 4.23 -7.20 -22.87
CA ARG A 155 5.70 -7.07 -22.85
C ARG A 155 6.19 -6.05 -21.82
N ARG A 156 5.43 -4.97 -21.56
CA ARG A 156 5.80 -3.96 -20.54
C ARG A 156 5.80 -4.53 -19.12
N TYR A 157 5.00 -5.58 -18.87
CA TYR A 157 4.89 -6.20 -17.55
C TYR A 157 5.75 -7.45 -17.39
N LEU A 158 6.08 -8.13 -18.50
CA LEU A 158 6.76 -9.42 -18.50
C LEU A 158 8.23 -9.35 -18.94
N ALA A 159 8.68 -8.22 -19.49
CA ALA A 159 10.09 -8.03 -19.80
C ALA A 159 10.94 -8.09 -18.50
N PRO A 160 12.09 -8.78 -18.52
CA PRO A 160 13.00 -8.88 -17.38
C PRO A 160 13.71 -7.57 -17.02
#